data_AF-A0A959VPY5-F1
#
_entry.id   AF-A0A959VPY5-F1
#
_cell.length_a   1.000
_cell.length_b   1.000
_cell.length_c   1.000
_cell.angle_alpha   90.00
_cell.angle_beta   90.00
_cell.angle_gamma   90.00
#
_symmetry.space_group_name_H-M   'P 1'
#
loop_
_entity.id
_entity.type
_entity.pdbx_description
1 polymer ?
#
loop_
_entity_poly.entity_id
_entity_poly.type
_entity_poly.pdbx_seq_one_letter_code
_entity_poly.pdbx_strand_id
1 'polypeptide(L)'
;MSFRFTTAGESHGPGLVTIVEGLPAGLELDREALDRDMARRQLGHGRGGRMKIETDRVEIRAGVRHGFTMGGPVAALVANKDYKNW
;
A
#
# COMPACT_ATOMS: atom_id res chain seq x y z
N MET A 1 1.55 -1.66 23.21
CA MET A 1 1.13 -2.37 21.96
C MET A 1 2.38 -2.78 21.21
N SER A 2 2.42 -3.99 20.66
CA SER A 2 3.53 -4.43 19.78
C SER A 2 3.23 -4.02 18.33
N PHE A 3 4.27 -3.66 17.57
CA PHE A 3 4.14 -3.37 16.14
C PHE A 3 3.93 -4.67 15.36
N ARG A 4 2.89 -4.72 14.53
CA ARG A 4 2.57 -5.87 13.67
C ARG A 4 1.95 -5.40 12.37
N PHE A 5 2.12 -6.18 11.32
CA PHE A 5 1.31 -6.05 10.11
C PHE A 5 0.84 -7.41 9.59
N THR A 6 -0.28 -7.40 8.88
CA THR A 6 -0.86 -8.57 8.22
C THR A 6 -1.20 -8.21 6.79
N THR A 7 -0.86 -9.08 5.85
CA THR A 7 -1.13 -8.89 4.41
C THR A 7 -2.15 -9.92 3.93
N ALA A 8 -2.97 -9.54 2.95
CA ALA A 8 -3.92 -10.44 2.28
C ALA A 8 -4.03 -10.08 0.79
N GLY A 9 -4.45 -11.07 -0.03
CA GLY A 9 -4.71 -10.92 -1.45
C GLY A 9 -3.89 -11.86 -2.34
N GLU A 10 -4.36 -12.04 -3.56
CA GLU A 10 -3.82 -12.96 -4.56
C GLU A 10 -3.24 -12.18 -5.75
N SER A 11 -2.26 -12.77 -6.44
CA SER A 11 -1.65 -12.18 -7.65
C SER A 11 -2.65 -11.88 -8.77
N HIS A 12 -3.73 -12.64 -8.85
CA HIS A 12 -4.82 -12.47 -9.82
C HIS A 12 -6.12 -12.00 -9.17
N GLY A 13 -6.07 -11.62 -7.88
CA GLY A 13 -7.20 -11.07 -7.17
C GLY A 13 -7.44 -9.59 -7.49
N PRO A 14 -8.50 -8.99 -6.91
CA PRO A 14 -8.84 -7.59 -7.12
C PRO A 14 -7.83 -6.60 -6.55
N GLY A 15 -6.95 -7.04 -5.65
CA GLY A 15 -5.91 -6.21 -5.06
C GLY A 15 -5.28 -6.84 -3.84
N LEU A 16 -4.32 -6.14 -3.25
CA LEU A 16 -3.59 -6.52 -2.06
C LEU A 16 -3.95 -5.58 -0.90
N VAL A 17 -4.16 -6.13 0.28
CA VAL A 17 -4.47 -5.36 1.49
C VAL A 17 -3.36 -5.56 2.53
N THR A 18 -3.03 -4.52 3.26
CA THR A 18 -2.20 -4.57 4.46
C THR A 18 -2.90 -3.88 5.61
N ILE A 19 -2.88 -4.50 6.79
CA ILE A 19 -3.31 -3.91 8.06
C ILE A 19 -2.08 -3.77 8.93
N VAL A 20 -1.79 -2.56 9.41
CA VAL A 20 -0.68 -2.24 10.30
C VAL A 20 -1.22 -1.81 11.65
N GLU A 21 -0.72 -2.42 12.72
CA GLU A 21 -1.16 -2.21 14.10
C GLU A 21 0.02 -1.83 15.00
N GLY A 22 -0.29 -1.16 16.12
CA GLY A 22 0.71 -0.72 17.09
C GLY A 22 1.44 0.57 16.73
N LEU A 23 0.95 1.31 15.73
CA LEU A 23 1.42 2.67 15.45
C LEU A 23 0.88 3.64 16.51
N PRO A 24 1.71 4.56 17.06
CA PRO A 24 1.22 5.65 17.88
C PRO A 24 0.38 6.62 17.03
N ALA A 25 -0.47 7.42 17.69
CA ALA A 25 -1.16 8.53 17.04
C ALA A 25 -0.20 9.71 16.77
N GLY A 26 -0.50 10.50 15.73
CA GLY A 26 0.26 11.71 15.40
C GLY A 26 1.50 11.50 14.54
N LEU A 27 1.75 10.29 14.03
CA LEU A 27 2.78 10.08 13.03
C LEU A 27 2.29 10.58 11.67
N GLU A 28 3.12 11.38 11.01
CA GLU A 28 2.86 11.82 9.65
C GLU A 28 3.01 10.66 8.67
N LEU A 29 2.01 10.51 7.80
CA LEU A 29 2.03 9.60 6.66
C LEU A 29 2.32 10.41 5.40
N ASP A 30 3.61 10.51 5.05
CA ASP A 30 4.04 11.15 3.81
C ASP A 30 3.61 10.31 2.60
N ARG A 31 2.61 10.81 1.88
CA ARG A 31 2.08 10.16 0.68
C ARG A 31 3.10 10.10 -0.45
N GLU A 32 3.95 11.11 -0.58
CA GLU A 32 4.94 11.19 -1.65
C GLU A 32 6.10 10.23 -1.39
N ALA A 33 6.54 10.08 -0.13
CA ALA A 33 7.46 9.02 0.26
C ALA A 33 6.89 7.64 -0.06
N LEU A 34 5.62 7.43 0.25
CA LEU A 34 4.96 6.15 0.01
C LEU A 34 4.84 5.83 -1.49
N ASP A 35 4.43 6.80 -2.31
CA ASP A 35 4.35 6.62 -3.76
C ASP A 35 5.76 6.42 -4.38
N ARG A 36 6.81 7.08 -3.87
CA ARG A 36 8.20 6.83 -4.26
C ARG A 36 8.61 5.39 -3.94
N ASP A 37 8.25 4.87 -2.77
CA ASP A 37 8.55 3.49 -2.38
C ASP A 37 7.84 2.46 -3.25
N MET A 38 6.60 2.74 -3.67
CA MET A 38 5.91 1.91 -4.65
C MET A 38 6.60 1.92 -6.00
N ALA A 39 7.02 3.08 -6.50
CA ALA A 39 7.76 3.20 -7.75
C ALA A 39 9.09 2.42 -7.72
N ARG A 40 9.79 2.39 -6.57
CA ARG A 40 11.04 1.62 -6.41
C ARG A 40 10.83 0.11 -6.66
N ARG A 41 9.65 -0.45 -6.37
CA ARG A 41 9.34 -1.88 -6.59
C ARG A 41 9.32 -2.29 -8.06
N GLN A 42 9.09 -1.30 -8.95
CA GLN A 42 8.99 -1.49 -10.40
C GLN A 42 10.36 -1.46 -11.08
N LEU A 43 11.41 -1.08 -10.36
CA LEU A 43 12.79 -1.05 -10.85
C LEU A 43 13.45 -2.42 -10.67
N GLY A 44 14.46 -2.71 -11.51
CA GLY A 44 15.29 -3.93 -11.40
C GLY A 44 15.36 -4.77 -12.68
N HIS A 45 16.41 -5.57 -12.80
CA HIS A 45 16.64 -6.43 -13.95
C HIS A 45 15.58 -7.56 -14.02
N GLY A 46 15.04 -7.84 -15.21
CA GLY A 46 13.97 -8.83 -15.39
C GLY A 46 12.54 -8.31 -15.17
N ARG A 47 12.34 -7.03 -14.82
CA ARG A 47 11.00 -6.41 -14.80
C ARG A 47 10.55 -6.09 -16.23
N GLY A 48 9.48 -6.74 -16.69
CA GLY A 48 8.92 -6.58 -18.04
C GLY A 48 8.27 -5.22 -18.29
N GLY A 49 7.95 -4.92 -19.56
CA GLY A 49 7.39 -3.62 -19.98
C GLY A 49 6.08 -3.24 -19.25
N ARG A 50 5.32 -4.22 -18.79
CA ARG A 50 4.07 -4.03 -18.04
C ARG A 50 4.27 -3.31 -16.71
N MET A 51 5.37 -3.56 -16.00
CA MET A 51 5.64 -2.86 -14.74
C MET A 51 6.06 -1.40 -14.91
N LYS A 52 6.47 -0.99 -16.12
CA LYS A 52 6.82 0.42 -16.41
C LYS A 52 5.60 1.33 -16.58
N ILE A 53 4.43 0.75 -16.83
CA ILE A 53 3.17 1.47 -17.04
C ILE A 53 2.19 1.29 -15.86
N GLU A 54 2.44 0.34 -14.97
CA GLU A 54 1.71 0.23 -13.72
C GLU A 54 2.02 1.44 -12.84
N THR A 55 0.97 2.03 -12.28
CA THR A 55 1.04 3.22 -11.42
C THR A 55 0.30 2.88 -10.15
N ASP A 56 0.77 1.82 -9.49
CA ASP A 56 0.16 1.30 -8.28
C ASP A 56 0.26 2.35 -7.19
N ARG A 57 -0.90 2.84 -6.79
CA ARG A 57 -1.03 3.78 -5.68
C ARG A 57 -1.62 3.03 -4.51
N VAL A 58 -1.05 3.28 -3.34
CA VAL A 58 -1.65 2.78 -2.11
C VAL A 58 -2.79 3.70 -1.72
N GLU A 59 -3.92 3.10 -1.39
CA GLU A 59 -5.09 3.77 -0.88
C GLU A 59 -5.20 3.49 0.61
N ILE A 60 -5.13 4.55 1.42
CA ILE A 60 -5.34 4.44 2.86
C ILE A 60 -6.85 4.41 3.12
N ARG A 61 -7.33 3.31 3.71
CA ARG A 61 -8.74 3.03 3.95
C ARG A 61 -9.15 3.20 5.42
N ALA A 62 -8.21 3.18 6.35
CA ALA A 62 -8.48 3.41 7.78
C ALA A 62 -7.23 3.90 8.53
N GLY A 63 -7.43 4.41 9.75
CA GLY A 63 -6.35 4.66 10.73
C GLY A 63 -5.55 5.96 10.52
N VAL A 64 -5.83 6.72 9.46
CA VAL A 64 -5.16 7.99 9.16
C VAL A 64 -6.21 9.07 8.90
N ARG A 65 -5.99 10.27 9.44
CA ARG A 65 -6.82 11.46 9.19
C ARG A 65 -5.95 12.69 9.05
N HIS A 66 -6.22 13.52 8.05
CA HIS A 66 -5.44 14.73 7.74
C HIS A 66 -3.92 14.48 7.62
N GLY A 67 -3.52 13.31 7.14
CA GLY A 67 -2.11 12.94 7.00
C GLY A 67 -1.47 12.35 8.26
N PHE A 68 -2.20 12.19 9.38
CA PHE A 68 -1.64 11.68 10.63
C PHE A 68 -2.31 10.38 11.09
N THR A 69 -1.53 9.47 11.68
CA THR A 69 -2.05 8.25 12.29
C THR A 69 -2.94 8.56 13.48
N MET A 70 -3.98 7.75 13.67
CA MET A 70 -4.96 7.92 14.74
C MET A 70 -4.71 7.00 15.95
N GLY A 71 -3.65 6.21 15.94
CA GLY A 71 -3.31 5.24 17.01
C GLY A 71 -4.05 3.89 16.91
N GLY A 72 -5.10 3.82 16.09
CA GLY A 72 -5.75 2.57 15.70
C GLY A 72 -5.08 1.91 14.49
N PRO A 73 -5.57 0.72 14.06
CA PRO A 73 -5.05 0.03 12.88
C PRO A 73 -5.14 0.88 11.60
N VAL A 74 -4.07 0.86 10.81
CA VAL A 74 -4.02 1.49 9.48
C VAL A 74 -4.27 0.42 8.42
N ALA A 75 -5.30 0.61 7.60
CA ALA A 75 -5.59 -0.26 6.48
C ALA A 75 -5.15 0.39 5.17
N ALA A 76 -4.41 -0.34 4.35
CA ALA A 76 -3.88 0.10 3.06
C ALA A 76 -4.28 -0.91 1.97
N LEU A 77 -4.73 -0.41 0.83
CA LEU A 77 -5.13 -1.20 -0.35
C LEU A 77 -4.25 -0.83 -1.54
N VAL A 78 -3.78 -1.83 -2.28
CA VAL A 78 -3.20 -1.69 -3.61
C VAL A 78 -4.12 -2.40 -4.59
N ALA A 79 -4.87 -1.63 -5.38
CA ALA A 79 -5.82 -2.20 -6.33
C ALA A 79 -5.09 -2.81 -7.54
N ASN A 80 -5.50 -4.01 -7.96
CA ASN A 80 -5.05 -4.60 -9.21
C ASN A 80 -5.85 -3.99 -10.37
N LYS A 81 -5.22 -3.08 -11.14
CA LYS A 81 -5.88 -2.39 -12.25
C LYS A 81 -6.27 -3.32 -13.39
N ASP A 82 -5.59 -4.46 -13.53
CA ASP A 82 -5.86 -5.44 -14.58
C ASP A 82 -6.88 -6.49 -14.18
N TYR A 83 -7.41 -6.46 -12.95
CA TYR A 83 -8.37 -7.46 -12.47
C TYR A 83 -9.58 -7.65 -13.38
N LYS A 84 -10.02 -6.59 -14.08
CA LYS A 84 -11.14 -6.67 -15.04
C LYS A 84 -10.86 -7.55 -16.27
N ASN A 85 -9.59 -7.81 -16.56
CA ASN A 85 -9.14 -8.58 -17.73
C ASN A 85 -8.72 -10.01 -17.36
N TRP A 86 -8.82 -10.37 -16.08
CA TRP A 86 -8.70 -11.74 -15.58
C TRP A 86 -10.05 -12.46 -15.64
#